data_AF-A0A357R7X1-F1
#
_entry.id   AF-A0A357R7X1-F1
#
_cell.length_a   1.000
_cell.length_b   1.000
_cell.length_c   1.000
_cell.angle_alpha   90.00
_cell.angle_beta   90.00
_cell.angle_gamma   90.00
#
_symmetry.space_group_name_H-M   'P 1'
#
loop_
_entity.id
_entity.type
_entity.pdbx_description
1 polymer ?
#
loop_
_entity_poly.entity_id
_entity_poly.type
_entity_poly.pdbx_seq_one_letter_code
_entity_poly.pdbx_strand_id
1 'polypeptide(L)'
;MATTRIKNFLGIAQRGGFVISGSNLILREVARTRNKSKGLVLIAADAQTPTGEDLIAACSGKGHTVIKTPLSKIELGLAIG
;
A
#
# COMPACT_ATOMS: atom_id res chain seq x y z
N MET A 1 -5.91 3.49 18.86
CA MET A 1 -6.56 2.16 18.74
C MET A 1 -6.62 1.62 17.30
N ALA A 2 -6.92 2.43 16.27
CA ALA A 2 -6.92 1.98 14.87
C ALA A 2 -5.53 1.60 14.33
N THR A 3 -4.49 2.31 14.76
CA THR A 3 -3.08 2.10 14.37
C THR A 3 -2.54 0.72 14.76
N THR A 4 -2.92 0.21 15.94
CA THR A 4 -2.52 -1.12 16.43
C THR A 4 -3.10 -2.26 15.57
N ARG A 5 -4.33 -2.12 15.08
CA ARG A 5 -4.94 -3.11 14.19
C ARG A 5 -4.26 -3.15 12.83
N ILE A 6 -3.98 -1.99 12.24
CA ILE A 6 -3.25 -1.87 10.96
C ILE A 6 -1.87 -2.54 11.09
N LYS A 7 -1.15 -2.26 12.18
CA LYS A 7 0.14 -2.90 12.47
C LYS A 7 0.04 -4.42 12.55
N ASN A 8 -0.98 -4.96 13.23
CA ASN A 8 -1.14 -6.41 13.33
C ASN A 8 -1.45 -7.06 11.97
N PHE A 9 -2.32 -6.46 11.16
CA PHE A 9 -2.63 -6.98 9.82
C PHE A 9 -1.43 -6.89 8.87
N LEU A 10 -0.70 -5.77 8.90
CA LEU A 10 0.52 -5.61 8.11
C LEU A 10 1.61 -6.61 8.54
N GLY A 11 1.79 -6.83 9.84
CA GLY A 11 2.71 -7.85 10.34
C GLY A 11 2.35 -9.26 9.91
N ILE A 12 1.07 -9.63 9.85
CA ILE A 12 0.63 -10.93 9.31
C ILE A 12 0.92 -11.01 7.80
N ALA A 13 0.58 -9.97 7.05
CA ALA A 13 0.81 -9.93 5.60
C ALA A 13 2.31 -9.98 5.24
N GLN A 14 3.15 -9.30 6.02
CA GLN A 14 4.61 -9.29 5.83
C GLN A 14 5.19 -10.69 6.08
N ARG A 15 4.80 -11.36 7.18
CA ARG A 15 5.23 -12.73 7.46
C ARG A 15 4.78 -13.73 6.39
N GLY A 16 3.65 -13.47 5.73
CA GLY A 16 3.17 -14.27 4.61
C GLY A 16 3.86 -13.96 3.27
N GLY A 17 4.76 -12.97 3.20
CA GLY A 17 5.41 -12.55 1.96
C GLY A 17 4.49 -11.81 0.98
N PHE A 18 3.37 -11.26 1.47
CA PHE A 18 2.35 -10.60 0.65
C PHE A 18 2.44 -9.06 0.68
N VAL A 19 3.48 -8.50 1.29
CA VAL A 19 3.69 -7.04 1.39
C VAL A 19 4.79 -6.61 0.43
N ILE A 20 4.49 -5.60 -0.36
CA ILE A 20 5.45 -4.90 -1.23
C ILE A 20 5.42 -3.43 -0.81
N SER A 21 6.59 -2.83 -0.61
CA SER A 21 6.73 -1.41 -0.28
C SER A 21 7.51 -0.67 -1.36
N GLY A 22 7.20 0.62 -1.55
CA GLY A 22 7.86 1.47 -2.54
C GLY A 22 7.02 1.72 -3.80
N SER A 23 6.98 2.97 -4.22
CA SER A 23 6.15 3.45 -5.33
C SER A 23 6.41 2.72 -6.65
N ASN A 24 7.69 2.54 -7.02
CA ASN A 24 8.07 1.86 -8.26
C ASN A 24 7.72 0.36 -8.26
N LEU A 25 7.85 -0.32 -7.13
CA LEU A 25 7.52 -1.74 -7.01
C LEU A 25 6.00 -1.95 -7.08
N ILE A 26 5.23 -1.09 -6.41
CA ILE A 26 3.77 -1.09 -6.48
C ILE A 26 3.31 -0.84 -7.91
N LEU A 27 3.83 0.17 -8.60
CA LEU A 27 3.47 0.44 -10.00
C LEU A 27 3.81 -0.73 -10.93
N ARG A 28 4.96 -1.39 -10.73
CA ARG A 28 5.32 -2.59 -11.50
C ARG A 28 4.36 -3.75 -11.24
N GLU A 29 3.99 -3.97 -9.98
CA GLU A 29 3.07 -5.04 -9.61
C GLU A 29 1.67 -4.78 -10.16
N VAL A 30 1.17 -3.56 -10.02
CA VAL A 30 -0.10 -3.11 -10.59
C VAL A 30 -0.06 -3.21 -12.12
N ALA A 31 1.05 -2.86 -12.77
CA ALA A 31 1.22 -3.01 -14.21
C ALA A 31 1.15 -4.48 -14.66
N ARG A 32 1.80 -5.39 -13.93
CA ARG A 32 1.81 -6.84 -14.19
C ARG A 32 0.49 -7.53 -13.89
N THR A 33 -0.27 -7.01 -12.93
CA THR A 33 -1.55 -7.58 -12.53
C THR A 33 -2.59 -7.34 -13.62
N ARG A 34 -2.80 -8.35 -14.48
CA ARG A 34 -3.80 -8.31 -15.58
C ARG A 34 -5.09 -9.07 -15.26
N ASN A 35 -5.09 -9.95 -14.23
CA ASN A 35 -6.26 -10.77 -13.84
C ASN A 35 -6.16 -11.47 -12.46
N LYS A 36 -5.17 -11.15 -11.62
CA LYS A 36 -4.91 -11.86 -10.36
C LYS A 36 -5.14 -10.94 -9.16
N SER A 37 -6.01 -11.35 -8.25
CA SER A 37 -6.21 -10.83 -6.88
C SER A 37 -6.11 -9.30 -6.68
N LYS A 38 -7.26 -8.66 -6.45
CA LYS A 38 -7.35 -7.24 -6.10
C LYS A 38 -6.65 -6.99 -4.75
N GLY A 39 -5.42 -6.48 -4.82
CA GLY A 39 -4.63 -6.11 -3.63
C GLY A 39 -5.11 -4.82 -2.97
N LEU A 40 -4.73 -4.66 -1.70
CA LEU A 40 -4.91 -3.44 -0.91
C LEU A 40 -3.64 -2.58 -0.99
N VAL A 41 -3.79 -1.31 -1.35
CA VAL A 41 -2.71 -0.33 -1.41
C VAL A 41 -2.90 0.69 -0.29
N LEU A 42 -1.91 0.81 0.60
CA LEU A 42 -1.90 1.78 1.68
C LEU A 42 -1.00 2.95 1.31
N ILE A 43 -1.52 4.17 1.43
CA ILE A 43 -0.78 5.41 1.17
C ILE A 43 -0.58 6.15 2.49
N ALA A 44 0.64 6.57 2.75
CA ALA A 44 1.00 7.34 3.92
C ALA A 44 0.41 8.77 3.85
N ALA A 45 0.10 9.37 4.99
CA ALA A 45 -0.42 10.72 5.09
C ALA A 45 0.55 11.77 4.51
N ASP A 46 1.85 11.54 4.67
CA ASP A 46 2.96 12.36 4.19
C ASP A 46 3.43 11.98 2.76
N ALA A 47 2.73 11.07 2.09
CA ALA A 47 2.98 10.71 0.70
C ALA A 47 2.18 11.58 -0.29
N GLN A 48 1.98 12.86 0.04
CA GLN A 48 1.42 13.87 -0.87
C GLN A 48 2.48 14.32 -1.88
N THR A 49 2.79 13.45 -2.84
CA THR A 49 3.59 13.78 -4.00
C THR A 49 2.76 13.59 -5.26
N PRO A 50 3.09 14.25 -6.39
CA PRO A 50 2.43 14.00 -7.67
C PRO A 50 2.43 12.51 -8.05
N THR A 51 3.53 11.82 -7.72
CA THR A 51 3.67 10.36 -7.87
C THR A 51 2.65 9.56 -7.06
N GLY A 52 2.24 10.07 -5.90
CA GLY A 52 1.21 9.45 -5.06
C GLY A 52 -0.19 9.52 -5.69
N GLU A 53 -0.52 10.62 -6.36
CA GLU A 53 -1.78 10.77 -7.09
C GLU A 53 -1.84 9.87 -8.32
N ASP A 54 -0.74 9.81 -9.08
CA ASP A 54 -0.60 8.90 -10.22
C ASP A 54 -0.75 7.43 -9.78
N LEU A 55 -0.19 7.09 -8.62
CA LEU A 55 -0.35 5.77 -8.00
C LEU A 55 -1.80 5.47 -7.67
N ILE A 56 -2.52 6.41 -7.06
CA ILE A 56 -3.95 6.24 -6.73
C ILE A 56 -4.74 5.99 -8.01
N ALA A 57 -4.50 6.80 -9.05
CA ALA A 57 -5.18 6.68 -10.33
C ALA A 57 -4.89 5.33 -11.01
N ALA A 58 -3.61 4.94 -11.07
CA ALA A 58 -3.19 3.66 -11.67
C ALA A 58 -3.74 2.44 -10.93
N CYS A 59 -3.74 2.47 -9.59
CA CYS A 59 -4.26 1.39 -8.76
C CYS A 59 -5.79 1.28 -8.86
N SER A 60 -6.49 2.42 -8.78
CA SER A 60 -7.95 2.48 -8.85
C SER A 60 -8.47 2.05 -10.23
N GLY A 61 -7.81 2.50 -11.31
CA GLY A 61 -8.15 2.12 -12.68
C GLY A 61 -8.05 0.62 -12.97
N LYS A 62 -7.29 -0.13 -12.15
CA LYS A 62 -7.16 -1.59 -12.23
C LYS A 62 -7.97 -2.35 -11.18
N GLY A 63 -8.79 -1.66 -10.39
CA GLY A 63 -9.67 -2.26 -9.40
C GLY A 63 -9.00 -2.67 -8.09
N HIS A 64 -7.82 -2.13 -7.78
CA HIS A 64 -7.22 -2.26 -6.45
C HIS A 64 -7.90 -1.31 -5.45
N THR A 65 -7.97 -1.74 -4.19
CA THR A 65 -8.51 -0.86 -3.13
C THR A 65 -7.38 0.03 -2.63
N VAL A 66 -7.57 1.34 -2.71
CA VAL A 66 -6.58 2.32 -2.24
C VAL A 66 -7.10 2.98 -0.96
N ILE A 67 -6.34 2.88 0.14
CA ILE A 67 -6.67 3.51 1.41
C ILE A 67 -5.58 4.52 1.76
N LYS A 68 -5.97 5.79 1.91
CA LYS A 68 -5.13 6.81 2.53
C LYS A 68 -5.16 6.58 4.03
N THR A 69 -4.00 6.26 4.59
CA THR A 69 -3.84 6.03 6.03
C THR A 69 -3.41 7.32 6.71
N PRO A 70 -3.80 7.57 7.97
CA PRO A 70 -3.31 8.70 8.74
C PRO A 70 -1.86 8.51 9.24
N LEU A 71 -1.19 7.44 8.81
CA LEU A 71 0.16 7.08 9.24
C LEU A 71 1.20 7.70 8.31
N SER A 72 2.31 8.14 8.88
CA SER A 72 3.49 8.58 8.12
C SER A 72 4.21 7.40 7.46
N LYS A 73 5.08 7.67 6.48
CA LYS A 73 5.94 6.65 5.85
C LYS A 73 6.78 5.90 6.88
N ILE A 74 7.27 6.60 7.90
CA ILE A 74 8.08 6.01 8.98
C ILE A 74 7.25 5.04 9.79
N GLU A 75 6.03 5.42 10.18
CA GLU A 75 5.14 4.56 10.95
C GLU A 75 4.66 3.34 10.14
N LEU A 76 4.40 3.49 8.84
CA LEU A 76 4.10 2.36 7.97
C LEU A 76 5.30 1.43 7.83
N GLY A 77 6.51 1.98 7.69
CA GLY A 77 7.75 1.21 7.72
C GLY A 77 7.86 0.39 8.99
N LEU A 78 7.73 1.03 10.16
CA LEU A 78 7.75 0.37 11.47
C LEU A 78 6.61 -0.64 11.68
N ALA A 79 5.46 -0.43 11.03
CA ALA A 79 4.31 -1.31 11.13
C ALA A 79 4.46 -2.56 10.26
N ILE A 80 5.15 -2.43 9.13
CA ILE A 80 5.55 -3.56 8.29
C ILE A 80 6.68 -4.30 9.00
N GLY A 81 7.70 -3.62 9.51
CA GLY A 81 8.89 -4.21 10.14
C GLY A 81 10.06 -4.15 9.19
#